data_AF-A0A1G9V9G6-F1
#
_entry.id   AF-A0A1G9V9G6-F1
#
_cell.length_a   1.000
_cell.length_b   1.000
_cell.length_c   1.000
_cell.angle_alpha   90.00
_cell.angle_beta   90.00
_cell.angle_gamma   90.00
#
_symmetry.space_group_name_H-M   'P 1'
#
loop_
_entity.id
_entity.type
_entity.pdbx_description
1 polymer ?
#
loop_
_entity_poly.entity_id
_entity_poly.type
_entity_poly.pdbx_seq_one_letter_code
_entity_poly.pdbx_strand_id
1 'polypeptide(L)'
;MNRKQAALARKQLERRLAPVRELKIISPPRGWMKAIREALGMTTRQLAHRMGAAPSRIPAIEKAEVSGATTIKTLREAAAAMNCTFVYAFVPIKPLDDILYERAAEKVGEDMTRLDHTMRLENQALLKSDLEAERRRLVESLLTDAARRLWDED
;
A
#
# COMPACT_ATOMS: atom_id res chain seq x y z
N MET A 1 -3.87 19.76 -9.52
CA MET A 1 -2.59 19.13 -9.89
C MET A 1 -2.58 18.84 -11.39
N ASN A 2 -1.57 19.30 -12.13
CA ASN A 2 -1.46 19.09 -13.59
C ASN A 2 -1.14 17.59 -13.87
N ARG A 3 -1.74 16.97 -14.89
CA ARG A 3 -1.54 15.52 -15.19
C ARG A 3 -0.07 15.18 -15.47
N LYS A 4 0.67 16.07 -16.15
CA LYS A 4 2.12 15.90 -16.37
C LYS A 4 2.91 15.91 -15.06
N GLN A 5 2.48 16.71 -14.08
CA GLN A 5 3.08 16.73 -12.74
C GLN A 5 2.76 15.45 -11.97
N ALA A 6 1.55 14.89 -12.11
CA ALA A 6 1.17 13.64 -11.46
C ALA A 6 1.98 12.45 -11.99
N ALA A 7 2.10 12.30 -13.30
CA ALA A 7 2.92 11.23 -13.90
C ALA A 7 4.39 11.34 -13.50
N LEU A 8 4.95 12.56 -13.48
CA LEU A 8 6.31 12.79 -13.00
C LEU A 8 6.47 12.45 -11.52
N ALA A 9 5.52 12.83 -10.67
CA ALA A 9 5.53 12.51 -9.24
C ALA A 9 5.46 11.00 -9.01
N ARG A 10 4.63 10.25 -9.76
CA ARG A 10 4.60 8.79 -9.71
C ARG A 10 5.95 8.18 -10.05
N LYS A 11 6.57 8.62 -11.15
CA LYS A 11 7.90 8.13 -11.56
C LYS A 11 8.97 8.40 -10.50
N GLN A 12 8.92 9.55 -9.82
CA GLN A 12 9.84 9.87 -8.73
C GLN A 12 9.59 9.02 -7.48
N LEU A 13 8.32 8.79 -7.11
CA LEU A 13 7.96 7.91 -6.01
C LEU A 13 8.38 6.47 -6.28
N GLU A 14 8.14 5.97 -7.50
CA GLU A 14 8.53 4.61 -7.90
C GLU A 14 10.03 4.40 -7.75
N ARG A 15 10.85 5.36 -8.19
CA ARG A 15 12.33 5.31 -7.99
C ARG A 15 12.75 5.20 -6.53
N ARG A 16 11.98 5.79 -5.60
CA ARG A 16 12.27 5.74 -4.16
C ARG A 16 11.73 4.48 -3.51
N LEU A 17 10.59 3.98 -3.97
CA LEU A 17 9.87 2.86 -3.35
C LEU A 17 10.28 1.50 -3.90
N ALA A 18 10.77 1.41 -5.14
CA ALA A 18 11.20 0.14 -5.74
C ALA A 18 12.27 -0.59 -4.89
N PRO A 19 13.35 0.06 -4.40
CA PRO A 19 14.32 -0.61 -3.52
C PRO A 19 13.70 -1.08 -2.20
N VAL A 20 12.75 -0.31 -1.65
CA VAL A 20 12.06 -0.65 -0.39
C VAL A 20 11.11 -1.83 -0.58
N ARG A 21 10.47 -1.95 -1.75
CA ARG A 21 9.62 -3.09 -2.12
C ARG A 21 10.42 -4.38 -2.26
N GLU A 22 11.65 -4.30 -2.74
CA GLU A 22 12.55 -5.46 -2.85
C GLU A 22 13.14 -5.90 -1.51
N LEU A 23 13.24 -4.98 -0.53
CA LEU A 23 13.65 -5.28 0.83
C LEU A 23 12.60 -6.12 1.56
N LYS A 24 12.80 -7.44 1.57
CA LYS A 24 11.98 -8.38 2.36
C LYS A 24 12.40 -8.35 3.83
N ILE A 25 11.79 -7.46 4.60
CA ILE A 25 11.99 -7.39 6.05
C ILE A 25 11.07 -8.40 6.73
N ILE A 26 11.63 -9.51 7.20
CA ILE A 26 10.91 -10.50 8.00
C ILE A 26 10.86 -9.98 9.44
N SER A 27 9.65 -9.71 9.93
CA SER A 27 9.47 -9.26 11.30
C SER A 27 9.69 -10.43 12.29
N PRO A 28 10.37 -10.21 13.43
CA PRO A 28 10.51 -11.23 14.46
C PRO A 28 9.13 -11.71 14.96
N PRO A 29 8.99 -13.00 15.33
CA PRO A 29 7.69 -13.58 15.71
C PRO A 29 7.07 -12.94 16.95
N ARG A 30 7.87 -12.24 17.77
CA ARG A 30 7.45 -11.55 18.99
C ARG A 30 7.43 -10.03 18.86
N GLY A 31 7.57 -9.49 17.64
CA GLY A 31 7.66 -8.06 17.39
C GLY A 31 9.08 -7.51 17.51
N TRP A 32 9.33 -6.37 16.87
CA TRP A 32 10.61 -5.66 16.90
C TRP A 32 10.90 -5.11 18.29
N MET A 33 9.89 -4.61 19.00
CA MET A 33 10.10 -3.99 20.31
C MET A 33 10.68 -4.99 21.31
N LYS A 34 10.06 -6.17 21.42
CA LYS A 34 10.53 -7.22 22.33
C LYS A 34 11.89 -7.76 21.92
N ALA A 35 12.07 -8.06 20.64
CA ALA A 35 13.33 -8.62 20.12
C ALA A 35 14.51 -7.68 20.36
N ILE A 36 14.36 -6.39 20.06
CA ILE A 36 15.42 -5.39 20.26
C ILE A 36 15.66 -5.16 21.75
N ARG A 37 14.60 -5.02 22.55
CA ARG A 37 14.73 -4.85 24.01
C ARG A 37 15.56 -5.99 24.62
N GLU A 38 15.26 -7.24 24.25
CA GLU A 38 15.96 -8.42 24.74
C GLU A 38 17.40 -8.48 24.22
N ALA A 39 17.64 -8.15 22.94
CA ALA A 39 18.98 -8.09 22.35
C ALA A 39 19.88 -7.03 23.02
N LEU A 40 19.28 -5.92 23.49
CA LEU A 40 19.97 -4.87 24.26
C LEU A 40 20.12 -5.20 25.75
N GLY A 41 19.65 -6.38 26.21
CA GLY A 41 19.70 -6.76 27.62
C GLY A 41 18.80 -5.92 28.54
N MET A 42 17.78 -5.25 27.99
CA MET A 42 16.89 -4.37 28.74
C MET A 42 15.73 -5.15 29.38
N THR A 43 15.48 -4.89 30.67
CA THR A 43 14.25 -5.32 31.35
C THR A 43 13.05 -4.45 30.93
N THR A 44 11.83 -4.96 31.14
CA THR A 44 10.61 -4.18 30.91
C THR A 44 10.56 -2.92 31.77
N ARG A 45 11.04 -2.97 33.02
CA ARG A 45 11.12 -1.81 33.91
C ARG A 45 12.09 -0.74 33.38
N GLN A 46 13.25 -1.14 32.83
CA GLN A 46 14.22 -0.20 32.25
C GLN A 46 13.67 0.48 31.00
N LEU A 47 13.02 -0.27 30.11
CA LEU A 47 12.38 0.32 28.93
C LEU A 47 11.23 1.25 29.32
N ALA A 48 10.40 0.84 30.28
CA ALA A 48 9.32 1.69 30.81
C ALA A 48 9.84 3.02 31.36
N HIS A 49 10.92 2.97 32.13
CA HIS A 49 11.56 4.17 32.66
C HIS A 49 12.05 5.10 31.54
N ARG A 50 12.73 4.54 30.52
CA ARG A 50 13.20 5.30 29.35
C ARG A 50 12.05 5.90 28.52
N MET A 51 10.91 5.23 28.47
CA MET A 51 9.70 5.70 27.80
C MET A 51 8.84 6.65 28.66
N GLY A 52 9.17 6.86 29.94
CA GLY A 52 8.30 7.60 30.86
C GLY A 52 6.94 6.92 31.10
N ALA A 53 6.87 5.59 30.98
CA ALA A 53 5.65 4.80 31.09
C ALA A 53 5.65 3.90 32.34
N ALA A 54 4.47 3.45 32.75
CA ALA A 54 4.35 2.44 33.81
C ALA A 54 4.94 1.09 33.34
N PRO A 55 5.69 0.35 34.17
CA PRO A 55 6.28 -0.95 33.81
C PRO A 55 5.28 -1.98 33.28
N SER A 56 4.04 -1.94 33.77
CA SER A 56 2.93 -2.80 33.32
C SER A 56 2.51 -2.56 31.87
N ARG A 57 2.80 -1.39 31.29
CA ARG A 57 2.45 -1.06 29.90
C ARG A 57 3.35 -1.73 28.89
N ILE A 58 4.60 -2.07 29.23
CA ILE A 58 5.56 -2.61 28.25
C ILE A 58 5.09 -3.95 27.66
N PRO A 59 4.70 -4.96 28.45
CA PRO A 59 4.18 -6.21 27.88
C PRO A 59 2.91 -6.00 27.03
N ALA A 60 2.07 -5.04 27.40
CA ALA A 60 0.86 -4.71 26.64
C ALA A 60 1.20 -4.08 25.28
N ILE A 61 2.19 -3.19 25.23
CA ILE A 61 2.67 -2.57 23.98
C ILE A 61 3.33 -3.63 23.08
N GLU A 62 4.18 -4.51 23.63
CA GLU A 62 4.80 -5.61 22.88
C GLU A 62 3.74 -6.52 22.26
N LYS A 63 2.70 -6.88 23.01
CA LYS A 63 1.58 -7.68 22.48
C LYS A 63 0.78 -6.93 21.41
N ALA A 64 0.53 -5.64 21.63
CA ALA A 64 -0.23 -4.80 20.70
C ALA A 64 0.54 -4.49 19.40
N GLU A 65 1.88 -4.49 19.41
CA GLU A 65 2.69 -4.41 18.20
C GLU A 65 2.41 -5.61 17.29
N VAL A 66 2.50 -6.83 17.84
CA VAL A 66 2.31 -8.07 17.08
C VAL A 66 0.88 -8.17 16.51
N SER A 67 -0.11 -7.70 17.26
CA SER A 67 -1.50 -7.69 16.81
C SER A 67 -1.86 -6.48 15.94
N GLY A 68 -0.96 -5.52 15.74
CA GLY A 68 -1.24 -4.27 15.01
C GLY A 68 -2.19 -3.29 15.73
N ALA A 69 -2.48 -3.51 17.02
CA ALA A 69 -3.40 -2.67 17.81
C ALA A 69 -2.74 -1.43 18.43
N THR A 70 -1.42 -1.31 18.31
CA THR A 70 -0.67 -0.19 18.90
C THR A 70 -0.67 1.03 17.99
N THR A 71 -0.35 2.21 18.55
CA THR A 71 -0.28 3.45 17.76
C THR A 71 1.12 3.68 17.18
N ILE A 72 1.20 4.35 16.04
CA ILE A 72 2.46 4.83 15.45
C ILE A 72 3.26 5.68 16.44
N LYS A 73 2.58 6.50 17.24
CA LYS A 73 3.21 7.33 18.27
C LYS A 73 3.92 6.47 19.30
N THR A 74 3.25 5.45 19.82
CA THR A 74 3.81 4.53 20.81
C THR A 74 5.04 3.80 20.28
N LEU A 75 5.00 3.32 19.02
CA LEU A 75 6.15 2.63 18.40
C LEU A 75 7.34 3.57 18.20
N ARG A 76 7.08 4.82 17.84
CA ARG A 76 8.13 5.85 17.71
C ARG A 76 8.79 6.15 19.05
N GLU A 77 8.00 6.28 20.12
CA GLU A 77 8.52 6.49 21.49
C GLU A 77 9.34 5.29 21.96
N ALA A 78 8.86 4.07 21.72
CA ALA A 78 9.58 2.85 22.06
C ALA A 78 10.91 2.73 21.30
N ALA A 79 10.91 3.00 20.00
CA ALA A 79 12.13 3.01 19.19
C ALA A 79 13.13 4.04 19.72
N ALA A 80 12.70 5.28 19.97
CA ALA A 80 13.57 6.32 20.52
C ALA A 80 14.17 5.93 21.87
N ALA A 81 13.39 5.32 22.78
CA ALA A 81 13.87 4.83 24.07
C ALA A 81 14.96 3.74 23.95
N MET A 82 14.97 2.99 22.85
CA MET A 82 15.97 1.95 22.54
C MET A 82 17.07 2.44 21.59
N ASN A 83 17.20 3.76 21.36
CA ASN A 83 18.13 4.34 20.37
C ASN A 83 17.94 3.76 18.95
N CYS A 84 16.69 3.49 18.58
CA CYS A 84 16.29 3.02 17.27
C CYS A 84 15.47 4.10 16.54
N THR A 85 15.50 4.06 15.22
CA THR A 85 14.61 4.89 14.38
C THR A 85 13.39 4.06 13.98
N PHE A 86 12.20 4.58 14.24
CA PHE A 86 10.97 4.00 13.71
C PHE A 86 10.73 4.49 12.28
N VAL A 87 10.76 3.59 11.31
CA VAL A 87 10.51 3.89 9.89
C VAL A 87 9.08 3.50 9.53
N TYR A 88 8.26 4.49 9.18
CA TYR A 88 6.90 4.30 8.68
C TYR A 88 6.84 4.61 7.18
N ALA A 89 6.40 3.64 6.38
CA ALA A 89 6.26 3.80 4.94
C ALA A 89 5.06 3.01 4.42
N PHE A 90 4.37 3.58 3.43
CA PHE A 90 3.49 2.83 2.54
C PHE A 90 4.32 2.31 1.38
N VAL A 91 4.43 0.99 1.27
CA VAL A 91 5.18 0.34 0.19
C VAL A 91 4.17 -0.36 -0.72
N PRO A 92 3.98 0.13 -1.96
CA PRO A 92 3.12 -0.52 -2.93
C PRO A 92 3.57 -1.96 -3.19
N ILE A 93 2.63 -2.89 -3.32
CA ILE A 93 2.96 -4.31 -3.58
C ILE A 93 3.52 -4.50 -5.01
N LYS A 94 3.20 -3.57 -5.92
CA LYS A 94 3.64 -3.53 -7.32
C LYS A 94 3.89 -2.07 -7.75
N PRO A 95 4.51 -1.83 -8.92
CA PRO A 95 4.73 -0.48 -9.42
C PRO A 95 3.46 0.37 -9.44
N LEU A 96 3.60 1.66 -9.13
CA LEU A 96 2.44 2.57 -9.06
C LEU A 96 1.68 2.70 -10.39
N ASP A 97 2.39 2.63 -11.52
CA ASP A 97 1.76 2.69 -12.84
C ASP A 97 0.98 1.37 -13.15
N ASP A 98 1.46 0.22 -12.68
CA ASP A 98 0.76 -1.06 -12.81
C ASP A 98 -0.54 -1.06 -12.00
N ILE A 99 -0.54 -0.50 -10.78
CA ILE A 99 -1.75 -0.32 -9.97
C ILE A 99 -2.82 0.47 -10.74
N LEU A 100 -2.41 1.54 -11.44
CA LEU A 100 -3.33 2.36 -12.21
C LEU A 100 -3.83 1.64 -13.47
N TYR A 101 -2.94 0.95 -14.17
CA TYR A 101 -3.30 0.20 -15.36
C TYR A 101 -4.32 -0.89 -15.04
N GLU A 102 -4.09 -1.66 -13.97
CA GLU A 102 -5.02 -2.70 -13.55
C GLU A 102 -6.38 -2.13 -13.16
N ARG A 103 -6.41 -1.04 -12.38
CA ARG A 103 -7.68 -0.38 -12.03
C ARG A 103 -8.43 0.11 -13.26
N ALA A 104 -7.71 0.62 -14.26
CA ALA A 104 -8.32 1.07 -15.50
C ALA A 104 -8.86 -0.12 -16.31
N ALA A 105 -8.12 -1.23 -16.36
CA ALA A 105 -8.53 -2.46 -17.03
C ALA A 105 -9.73 -3.15 -16.37
N GLU A 106 -9.85 -3.05 -15.04
CA GLU A 106 -11.02 -3.47 -14.27
C GLU A 106 -12.25 -2.63 -14.65
N LYS A 107 -12.16 -1.30 -14.53
CA LYS A 107 -13.29 -0.39 -14.81
C LYS A 107 -13.79 -0.51 -16.25
N VAL A 108 -12.88 -0.52 -17.23
CA VAL A 108 -13.25 -0.76 -18.63
C VAL A 108 -13.85 -2.15 -18.82
N GLY A 109 -13.36 -3.17 -18.10
CA GLY A 109 -13.93 -4.51 -18.14
C GLY A 109 -15.37 -4.55 -17.62
N GLU A 110 -15.66 -3.85 -16.53
CA GLU A 110 -17.01 -3.73 -15.95
C GLU A 110 -17.95 -3.01 -16.93
N ASP A 111 -17.52 -1.89 -17.51
CA ASP A 111 -18.28 -1.14 -18.51
C ASP A 111 -18.57 -1.98 -19.76
N MET A 112 -17.55 -2.69 -20.27
CA MET A 112 -17.71 -3.57 -21.43
C MET A 112 -18.62 -4.76 -21.12
N THR A 113 -18.61 -5.31 -19.90
CA THR A 113 -19.52 -6.40 -19.52
C THR A 113 -20.98 -5.92 -19.49
N ARG A 114 -21.24 -4.70 -19.00
CA ARG A 114 -22.57 -4.07 -19.05
C ARG A 114 -23.03 -3.85 -20.50
N LEU A 115 -22.11 -3.42 -21.38
CA LEU A 115 -22.38 -3.23 -22.79
C LEU A 115 -22.59 -4.55 -23.54
N ASP A 116 -21.80 -5.59 -23.28
CA ASP A 116 -21.90 -6.90 -23.93
C ASP A 116 -23.24 -7.59 -23.60
N HIS A 117 -23.77 -7.41 -22.39
CA HIS A 117 -25.11 -7.85 -22.04
C HIS A 117 -26.19 -7.17 -22.90
N THR A 118 -25.97 -5.91 -23.27
CA THR A 118 -26.86 -5.11 -24.15
C THR A 118 -26.65 -5.49 -25.63
N MET A 119 -25.42 -5.64 -26.09
CA MET A 119 -25.07 -5.98 -27.48
C MET A 119 -25.46 -7.42 -27.87
N ARG A 120 -25.47 -8.36 -26.92
CA ARG A 120 -26.03 -9.71 -27.13
C ARG A 120 -27.52 -9.69 -27.48
N LEU A 121 -28.25 -8.67 -27.05
CA LEU A 121 -29.66 -8.48 -27.42
C LEU A 121 -29.81 -7.93 -28.85
N GLU A 122 -28.76 -7.28 -29.38
CA GLU A 122 -28.74 -6.62 -30.70
C GLU A 122 -28.04 -7.43 -31.80
N ASN A 123 -27.60 -8.66 -31.51
CA ASN A 123 -26.99 -9.60 -32.47
C ASN A 123 -25.71 -9.08 -33.16
N GLN A 124 -24.96 -8.19 -32.49
CA GLN A 124 -23.67 -7.69 -32.96
C GLN A 124 -22.53 -8.35 -32.20
N ALA A 125 -22.06 -9.49 -32.69
CA ALA A 125 -20.87 -10.15 -32.15
C ALA A 125 -19.61 -9.61 -32.85
N LEU A 126 -18.86 -8.73 -32.16
CA LEU A 126 -17.50 -8.38 -32.59
C LEU A 126 -16.56 -9.59 -32.44
N LEU A 127 -15.56 -9.71 -33.31
CA LEU A 127 -14.50 -10.70 -33.15
C LEU A 127 -13.74 -10.43 -31.85
N LYS A 128 -13.37 -11.49 -31.11
CA LYS A 128 -12.67 -11.37 -29.82
C LYS A 128 -11.40 -10.51 -29.90
N SER A 129 -10.69 -10.54 -31.03
CA SER A 129 -9.50 -9.71 -31.28
C SER A 129 -9.80 -8.22 -31.27
N ASP A 130 -10.95 -7.82 -31.82
CA ASP A 130 -11.33 -6.42 -32.01
C ASP A 130 -11.84 -5.84 -30.68
N LEU A 131 -12.56 -6.66 -29.90
CA LEU A 131 -12.92 -6.36 -28.51
C LEU A 131 -11.70 -6.11 -27.62
N GLU A 132 -10.66 -6.95 -27.71
CA GLU A 132 -9.43 -6.77 -26.94
C GLU A 132 -8.64 -5.52 -27.38
N ALA A 133 -8.65 -5.20 -28.69
CA ALA A 133 -8.04 -3.98 -29.20
C ALA A 133 -8.78 -2.72 -28.68
N GLU A 134 -10.11 -2.73 -28.72
CA GLU A 134 -10.92 -1.63 -28.22
C GLU A 134 -10.80 -1.49 -26.70
N ARG A 135 -10.75 -2.61 -25.96
CA ARG A 135 -10.48 -2.61 -24.52
C ARG A 135 -9.18 -1.89 -24.18
N ARG A 136 -8.09 -2.21 -24.87
CA ARG A 136 -6.79 -1.54 -24.67
C ARG A 136 -6.87 -0.04 -24.94
N ARG A 137 -7.56 0.35 -26.02
CA ARG A 137 -7.75 1.76 -26.38
C ARG A 137 -8.54 2.52 -25.32
N LEU A 138 -9.61 1.93 -24.79
CA LEU A 138 -10.42 2.50 -23.72
C LEU A 138 -9.62 2.65 -22.43
N VAL A 139 -8.79 1.67 -22.07
CA VAL A 139 -7.89 1.75 -20.91
C VAL A 139 -6.90 2.90 -21.05
N GLU A 140 -6.24 3.03 -22.20
CA GLU A 140 -5.28 4.10 -22.46
C GLU A 140 -5.94 5.49 -22.46
N SER A 141 -7.14 5.59 -23.04
CA SER A 141 -7.98 6.78 -22.98
C SER A 141 -8.34 7.14 -21.54
N LEU A 142 -8.78 6.18 -20.73
CA LEU A 142 -9.16 6.40 -19.33
C LEU A 142 -7.97 6.92 -18.50
N LEU A 143 -6.78 6.33 -18.69
CA LEU A 143 -5.54 6.75 -18.04
C LEU A 143 -5.10 8.16 -18.44
N THR A 144 -5.39 8.57 -19.68
CA THR A 144 -4.98 9.87 -20.25
C THR A 144 -5.97 10.98 -19.91
N ASP A 145 -7.27 10.71 -20.05
CA ASP A 145 -8.33 11.71 -20.09
C ASP A 145 -9.19 11.77 -18.84
N ALA A 146 -9.39 10.66 -18.14
CA ALA A 146 -10.30 10.59 -16.99
C ALA A 146 -9.67 9.94 -15.75
N ALA A 147 -8.37 10.15 -15.53
CA ALA A 147 -7.66 9.66 -14.35
C ALA A 147 -8.31 10.04 -12.99
N ARG A 148 -9.13 11.11 -12.94
CA ARG A 148 -9.91 11.46 -11.74
C ARG A 148 -11.07 10.49 -11.47
N ARG A 149 -11.70 9.96 -12.52
CA ARG A 149 -12.83 9.03 -12.45
C ARG A 149 -12.42 7.57 -12.27
N LEU A 150 -11.12 7.30 -12.28
CA LEU A 150 -10.56 5.96 -12.16
C LEU A 150 -10.92 5.29 -10.83
N TRP A 151 -11.10 6.10 -9.79
CA TRP A 151 -11.40 5.65 -8.43
C TRP A 151 -12.82 5.96 -7.99
N ASP A 152 -13.64 6.57 -8.86
CA ASP A 152 -15.06 6.77 -8.58
C ASP A 152 -15.77 5.42 -8.72
N GLU A 153 -16.57 5.08 -7.71
CA GLU A 153 -17.54 3.99 -7.76
C GLU A 153 -18.83 4.58 -8.33
N ASP A 154 -19.17 4.22 -9.58
CA ASP A 154 -20.42 4.63 -10.24
C ASP A 154 -21.62 3.80 -9.76
#